data_AF-A0A521A251-F1
#
_entry.id   AF-A0A521A251-F1
#
_cell.length_a   1.000
_cell.length_b   1.000
_cell.length_c   1.000
_cell.angle_alpha   90.00
_cell.angle_beta   90.00
_cell.angle_gamma   90.00
#
_symmetry.space_group_name_H-M   'P 1'
#
loop_
_entity.id
_entity.type
_entity.pdbx_description
1 polymer ?
#
loop_
_entity_poly.entity_id
_entity_poly.type
_entity_poly.pdbx_seq_one_letter_code
_entity_poly.pdbx_strand_id
1 'polypeptide(L)' 'MTGKVYLVGAGPGDSKLITLRAVELIEKADVVLYDRLVSKKIISMIPKKAEKIYVGRAVGDDT' A
#
# COMPACT_ATOMS: atom_id res chain seq x y z
N MET A 1 10.02 12.24 14.14
CA MET A 1 8.71 12.77 13.70
C MET A 1 7.71 11.64 13.80
N THR A 2 6.70 11.79 14.63
CA THR A 2 5.57 10.85 14.75
C THR A 2 4.39 11.37 13.95
N GLY A 3 3.61 10.48 13.33
CA GLY A 3 2.37 10.85 12.62
C GLY A 3 2.56 11.49 11.24
N LYS A 4 3.38 10.90 10.35
CA LYS A 4 3.42 11.31 8.93
C LYS A 4 2.59 10.38 8.06
N VAL A 5 1.95 10.94 7.04
CA VAL A 5 1.24 10.19 6.01
C VAL A 5 1.88 10.46 4.66
N TYR A 6 2.02 9.41 3.86
CA TYR A 6 2.50 9.49 2.48
C TYR A 6 1.42 8.90 1.56
N LEU A 7 0.99 9.66 0.55
CA LEU A 7 0.23 9.10 -0.57
C LEU A 7 1.23 8.60 -1.62
N VAL A 8 1.11 7.32 -1.96
CA VAL A 8 2.09 6.62 -2.80
C VAL A 8 1.35 5.93 -3.94
N GLY A 9 1.80 6.17 -5.17
CA GLY A 9 1.32 5.43 -6.33
C GLY A 9 1.93 4.03 -6.37
N ALA A 10 1.07 3.00 -6.40
CA ALA A 10 1.49 1.60 -6.57
C ALA A 10 1.89 1.25 -8.01
N GLY A 11 1.60 2.14 -8.98
CA GLY A 11 1.75 1.83 -10.40
C GLY A 11 0.59 0.95 -10.92
N PRO A 12 0.66 0.50 -12.19
CA PRO A 12 -0.46 -0.17 -12.86
C PRO A 12 -0.58 -1.67 -12.51
N GLY A 13 0.28 -2.20 -11.64
CA GLY A 13 0.17 -3.56 -11.10
C GLY A 13 1.45 -4.39 -11.18
N ASP A 14 2.30 -4.17 -12.19
CA ASP A 14 3.64 -4.76 -12.20
C ASP A 14 4.49 -4.11 -11.10
N SER A 15 4.98 -4.94 -10.18
CA SER A 15 5.80 -4.51 -9.04
C SER A 15 7.11 -3.84 -9.44
N LYS A 16 7.58 -4.01 -10.69
CA LYS A 16 8.77 -3.31 -11.21
C LYS A 16 8.49 -1.88 -11.66
N LEU A 17 7.23 -1.48 -11.77
CA LEU A 17 6.82 -0.13 -12.19
C LEU A 17 6.54 0.80 -11.01
N ILE A 18 6.67 0.32 -9.78
CA ILE A 18 6.62 1.15 -8.59
C ILE A 18 7.92 1.97 -8.47
N THR A 19 7.87 3.17 -7.89
CA THR A 19 9.07 3.99 -7.71
C THR A 19 9.95 3.45 -6.58
N LEU A 20 11.26 3.67 -6.65
CA LEU A 20 12.19 3.30 -5.56
C LEU A 20 11.79 3.94 -4.23
N ARG A 21 11.33 5.19 -4.27
CA ARG A 21 10.87 5.91 -3.07
C ARG A 21 9.65 5.26 -2.43
N ALA A 22 8.73 4.71 -3.23
CA ALA A 22 7.57 3.99 -2.71
C ALA A 22 7.99 2.74 -1.94
N VAL A 23 8.94 1.97 -2.47
CA VAL A 23 9.49 0.77 -1.80
C VAL A 23 10.11 1.15 -0.46
N GLU A 24 10.99 2.16 -0.43
CA GLU A 24 11.61 2.64 0.81
C GLU A 24 10.60 3.07 1.86
N LEU A 25 9.49 3.70 1.44
CA LEU A 25 8.42 4.13 2.35
C LEU A 25 7.63 2.92 2.88
N ILE A 26 7.29 1.96 2.01
CA ILE A 26 6.60 0.73 2.40
C ILE A 26 7.43 -0.08 3.42
N GLU A 27 8.74 -0.18 3.23
CA GLU A 27 9.65 -0.89 4.15
C GLU A 27 9.75 -0.26 5.55
N LYS A 28 9.55 1.05 5.63
CA LYS A 28 9.63 1.85 6.86
C LYS A 28 8.27 2.14 7.50
N ALA A 29 7.18 1.85 6.80
CA ALA A 29 5.83 2.14 7.28
C ALA A 29 5.48 1.28 8.50
N ASP A 30 4.84 1.90 9.49
CA ASP A 30 4.23 1.21 10.62
C ASP A 30 2.84 0.66 10.24
N VAL A 31 2.12 1.37 9.37
CA VAL A 31 0.77 1.02 8.88
C VAL A 31 0.69 1.30 7.37
N VAL A 32 0.07 0.39 6.62
CA VAL A 32 -0.19 0.54 5.18
C VAL A 32 -1.68 0.34 4.90
N LEU A 33 -2.31 1.40 4.38
CA LEU A 33 -3.68 1.38 3.85
C LEU A 33 -3.62 1.10 2.35
N TYR A 34 -4.42 0.16 1.85
CA TYR A 34 -4.47 -0.17 0.42
C TYR A 34 -5.86 -0.58 -0.05
N ASP A 35 -6.13 -0.47 -1.35
CA ASP A 35 -7.41 -0.84 -1.96
C ASP A 35 -7.27 -2.00 -2.96
N ARG A 36 -8.37 -2.31 -3.66
CA ARG A 36 -8.46 -3.43 -4.62
C ARG A 36 -7.56 -3.28 -5.86
N LEU A 37 -7.15 -2.08 -6.22
CA LEU A 37 -6.36 -1.81 -7.43
C LEU A 37 -4.87 -2.11 -7.21
N VAL A 38 -4.43 -2.20 -5.95
CA VAL A 38 -3.05 -2.56 -5.63
C VAL A 38 -2.82 -4.06 -5.86
N SER A 39 -1.80 -4.40 -6.64
CA SER A 39 -1.53 -5.80 -6.97
C SER A 39 -1.03 -6.60 -5.75
N LYS A 40 -1.34 -7.90 -5.73
CA LYS A 40 -0.87 -8.82 -4.68
C LYS A 40 0.66 -8.83 -4.52
N LYS A 41 1.40 -8.62 -5.61
CA LYS A 41 2.87 -8.54 -5.60
C LYS A 41 3.35 -7.34 -4.78
N ILE A 42 2.71 -6.18 -4.92
CA ILE A 42 3.06 -4.97 -4.15
C ILE A 42 2.63 -5.15 -2.68
N ILE A 43 1.45 -5.70 -2.43
CA ILE A 43 1.00 -6.03 -1.06
C ILE A 43 1.98 -6.98 -0.35
N SER A 44 2.60 -7.90 -1.10
CA SER A 44 3.61 -8.83 -0.56
C SER A 44 4.93 -8.17 -0.17
N MET A 45 5.20 -6.94 -0.62
CA MET A 45 6.37 -6.15 -0.21
C MET A 45 6.19 -5.51 1.17
N ILE A 46 4.96 -5.40 1.66
CA ILE A 46 4.68 -4.79 2.95
C ILE A 46 5.27 -5.69 4.07
N PRO A 47 6.18 -5.16 4.92
CA PRO A 47 6.82 -5.94 5.97
C PRO A 47 5.81 -6.56 6.94
N LYS A 48 6.14 -7.74 7.49
CA LYS A 48 5.30 -8.41 8.51
C LYS A 48 5.09 -7.57 9.79
N LYS A 49 6.02 -6.66 10.09
CA LYS A 49 5.93 -5.74 11.23
C LYS A 49 4.92 -4.61 11.02
N ALA A 50 4.55 -4.32 9.77
CA ALA A 50 3.62 -3.26 9.44
C ALA A 50 2.20 -3.78 9.47
N GLU A 51 1.28 -3.01 10.05
CA GLU A 51 -0.14 -3.31 9.99
C GLU A 51 -0.65 -3.08 8.56
N LYS A 52 -1.41 -4.04 8.03
CA LYS A 52 -2.00 -3.98 6.70
C LYS A 52 -3.49 -3.83 6.81
N ILE A 53 -4.01 -2.70 6.35
CA ILE A 53 -5.43 -2.39 6.43
C ILE A 53 -5.98 -2.22 5.02
N TYR A 54 -6.90 -3.11 4.65
CA TYR A 54 -7.62 -3.00 3.39
C TYR A 54 -8.74 -1.97 3.54
N VAL A 55 -8.77 -0.97 2.67
CA VAL A 55 -9.75 0.13 2.66
C VAL A 55 -10.52 0.25 1.34
N GLY A 56 -10.35 -0.72 0.45
CA GLY A 56 -11.07 -0.74 -0.82
C GLY A 56 -12.56 -1.02 -0.60
N ARG A 57 -13.40 -0.37 -1.40
CA ARG A 57 -14.83 -0.67 -1.48
C ARG A 57 -15.15 -1.48 -2.74
N ALA A 58 -16.06 -2.42 -2.60
CA ALA A 58 -16.65 -3.14 -3.72
C ALA A 58 -17.81 -2.33 -4.32
N VAL A 59 -18.19 -2.64 -5.56
CA VAL A 59 -19.43 -2.11 -6.13
C VAL A 59 -20.60 -2.69 -5.32
N GLY A 60 -21.47 -1.84 -4.77
CA GLY A 60 -22.58 -2.24 -3.89
C GLY A 60 -22.23 -2.29 -2.39
N ASP A 61 -21.13 -1.64 -1.99
CA ASP A 61 -20.77 -1.49 -0.58
C ASP A 61 -21.51 -0.27 0.01
N ASP A 62 -22.62 -0.53 0.72
CA ASP A 62 -23.55 0.47 1.26
C ASP A 62 -23.14 1.02 2.65
N THR A 63 -21.94 0.66 3.13
CA THR A 63 -21.40 1.11 4.42
C THR A 63 -20.62 2.42 4.34
#